data_AF-A0A078FPK4-F1
#
_entry.id   AF-A0A078FPK4-F1
#
_cell.length_a   1.000
_cell.length_b   1.000
_cell.length_c   1.000
_cell.angle_alpha   90.00
_cell.angle_beta   90.00
_cell.angle_gamma   90.00
#
_symmetry.space_group_name_H-M   'P 1'
#
loop_
_entity.id
_entity.type
_entity.pdbx_description
1 polymer ?
#
loop_
_entity_poly.entity_id
_entity_poly.type
_entity_poly.pdbx_seq_one_letter_code
_entity_poly.pdbx_strand_id
1 'polypeptide(L)'
;MRTPSYTMEINYFSQRNAPIRSNLFRSYSCNWYVTVYPKGNGINTHMSMYLDVANSLSLYQGWWRRAKFRFVIVNQSNVARSKRLATSYTFNKTWPNLVSKHYF
;
A
#
# COMPACT_ATOMS: atom_id res chain seq x y z
N MET A 1 -11.07 16.27 -12.12
CA MET A 1 -11.52 15.11 -11.32
C MET A 1 -10.51 14.87 -10.20
N ARG A 2 -10.94 14.81 -8.93
CA ARG A 2 -10.05 14.60 -7.78
C ARG A 2 -9.70 13.12 -7.68
N THR A 3 -8.42 12.77 -7.81
CA THR A 3 -7.94 11.39 -7.55
C THR A 3 -8.16 11.07 -6.07
N PRO A 4 -8.85 9.97 -5.72
CA PRO A 4 -9.01 9.58 -4.33
C PRO A 4 -7.64 9.37 -3.67
N SER A 5 -7.46 9.90 -2.47
CA SER A 5 -6.24 9.75 -1.67
C SER A 5 -6.59 9.29 -0.26
N TYR A 6 -5.82 8.33 0.25
CA TYR A 6 -5.87 7.90 1.64
C TYR A 6 -4.51 8.22 2.30
N THR A 7 -4.55 8.63 3.57
CA THR A 7 -3.36 8.96 4.34
C THR A 7 -3.47 8.30 5.71
N MET A 8 -2.36 7.72 6.17
CA MET A 8 -2.21 7.21 7.52
C MET A 8 -0.91 7.75 8.12
N GLU A 9 -0.95 8.06 9.40
CA GLU A 9 0.22 8.43 10.18
C GLU A 9 0.76 7.19 10.90
N ILE A 10 2.09 7.06 10.95
CA ILE A 10 2.76 5.97 11.67
C ILE A 10 3.65 6.57 12.74
N ASN A 11 3.16 6.54 13.98
CA ASN A 11 3.89 7.03 15.13
C ASN A 11 5.00 6.08 15.55
N TYR A 12 6.12 6.67 15.98
CA TYR A 12 7.32 5.97 16.42
C TYR A 12 7.83 4.96 15.38
N PHE A 13 7.79 5.32 14.09
CA PHE A 13 8.10 4.44 12.96
C PHE A 13 9.43 3.67 13.14
N SER A 14 10.49 4.35 13.59
CA SER A 14 11.81 3.73 13.81
C SER A 14 11.82 2.59 14.82
N GLN A 15 10.85 2.54 15.74
CA GLN A 15 10.70 1.50 16.77
C GLN A 15 9.81 0.33 16.32
N ARG A 16 9.18 0.43 15.14
CA ARG A 16 8.27 -0.60 14.63
C ARG A 16 9.05 -1.68 13.90
N ASN A 17 8.79 -2.94 14.28
CA ASN A 17 9.35 -4.12 13.61
C ASN A 17 8.27 -4.99 12.95
N ALA A 18 7.04 -4.96 13.48
CA ALA A 18 5.92 -5.72 12.93
C ALA A 18 5.26 -5.01 11.74
N PRO A 19 4.58 -5.76 10.83
CA PRO A 19 3.79 -5.17 9.76
C PRO A 19 2.63 -4.32 10.34
N ILE A 20 2.39 -3.17 9.71
CA ILE A 20 1.35 -2.21 10.11
C ILE A 20 0.31 -2.15 9.00
N ARG A 21 -0.93 -2.48 9.31
CA ARG A 21 -2.05 -2.42 8.36
C ARG A 21 -2.85 -1.15 8.56
N SER A 22 -3.25 -0.51 7.46
CA SER A 22 -4.16 0.63 7.47
C SER A 22 -5.59 0.23 7.78
N ASN A 23 -6.43 1.22 8.10
CA ASN A 23 -7.87 1.04 7.97
C ASN A 23 -8.26 0.79 6.51
N LEU A 24 -9.43 0.19 6.31
CA LEU A 24 -10.01 0.07 4.98
C LEU A 24 -10.38 1.47 4.46
N PHE A 25 -10.11 1.72 3.19
CA PHE A 25 -10.53 2.94 2.52
C PHE A 25 -11.17 2.62 1.17
N ARG A 26 -12.26 3.32 0.87
CA ARG A 26 -12.97 3.13 -0.39
C ARG A 26 -12.32 3.99 -1.47
N SER A 27 -12.01 3.37 -2.60
CA SER A 27 -11.63 4.08 -3.82
C SER A 27 -12.28 3.39 -5.00
N TYR A 28 -13.06 4.16 -5.75
CA TYR A 28 -13.94 3.65 -6.80
C TYR A 28 -14.86 2.53 -6.27
N SER A 29 -14.82 1.35 -6.89
CA SER A 29 -15.69 0.20 -6.59
C SER A 29 -15.08 -0.81 -5.62
N CYS A 30 -13.93 -0.51 -5.02
CA CYS A 30 -13.22 -1.43 -4.13
C CYS A 30 -12.91 -0.78 -2.78
N ASN A 31 -12.93 -1.61 -1.75
CA ASN A 31 -12.32 -1.30 -0.47
C ASN A 31 -10.87 -1.76 -0.54
N TRP A 32 -9.96 -0.89 -0.14
CA TRP A 32 -8.51 -1.10 -0.20
C TRP A 32 -7.92 -1.00 1.20
N TYR A 33 -6.74 -1.57 1.39
CA TYR A 33 -5.89 -1.30 2.54
C TYR A 33 -4.42 -1.30 2.13
N VAL A 34 -3.59 -0.65 2.94
CA VAL A 34 -2.14 -0.66 2.78
C VAL A 34 -1.51 -1.45 3.92
N THR A 35 -0.52 -2.27 3.62
CA THR A 35 0.35 -2.89 4.63
C THR A 35 1.76 -2.33 4.48
N VAL A 36 2.29 -1.76 5.58
CA VAL A 36 3.64 -1.23 5.67
C VAL A 36 4.49 -2.20 6.47
N TYR A 37 5.64 -2.58 5.93
CA TYR A 37 6.65 -3.38 6.59
C TYR A 37 7.85 -2.49 6.89
N PRO A 38 8.00 -1.98 8.14
CA PRO A 38 9.04 -1.00 8.48
C PRO A 38 10.46 -1.49 8.19
N LYS A 39 10.69 -2.79 8.34
CA LYS A 39 11.97 -3.46 8.07
C LYS A 39 11.98 -4.19 6.73
N GLY A 40 10.92 -4.12 5.95
CA GLY A 40 10.77 -4.90 4.73
C GLY A 40 10.15 -6.28 4.96
N ASN A 41 9.91 -7.01 3.87
CA ASN A 41 9.24 -8.31 3.88
C ASN A 41 10.12 -9.36 3.17
N GLY A 42 10.93 -10.05 3.97
CA GLY A 42 11.93 -11.03 3.52
C GLY A 42 13.29 -10.43 3.16
N ILE A 43 13.40 -9.11 3.01
CA ILE A 43 14.67 -8.39 2.82
C ILE A 43 14.72 -7.26 3.84
N ASN A 44 15.59 -7.41 4.85
CA ASN A 44 15.63 -6.55 6.04
C ASN A 44 16.39 -5.23 5.87
N THR A 45 16.56 -4.76 4.63
CA THR A 45 17.42 -3.61 4.32
C THR A 45 16.66 -2.31 4.06
N HIS A 46 15.38 -2.39 3.70
CA HIS A 46 14.58 -1.23 3.30
C HIS A 46 13.12 -1.43 3.71
N MET A 47 12.38 -0.34 3.90
CA MET A 47 10.94 -0.42 4.14
C MET A 47 10.23 -0.90 2.88
N SER A 48 9.18 -1.72 3.01
CA SER A 48 8.27 -2.04 1.90
C SER A 48 6.81 -1.72 2.20
N MET A 49 6.05 -1.36 1.17
CA MET A 49 4.61 -1.06 1.25
C MET A 49 3.84 -1.79 0.17
N TYR A 50 2.64 -2.27 0.53
CA TYR A 50 1.76 -3.04 -0.35
C TYR A 50 0.36 -2.45 -0.31
N LEU A 51 -0.29 -2.36 -1.47
CA LEU A 51 -1.70 -2.01 -1.59
C LEU A 51 -2.46 -3.30 -1.88
N ASP A 52 -3.60 -3.50 -1.24
CA ASP A 52 -4.42 -4.70 -1.40
C ASP A 52 -5.91 -4.36 -1.50
N VAL A 53 -6.66 -5.22 -2.16
CA VAL A 53 -8.13 -5.19 -2.20
C VAL A 53 -8.67 -5.98 -1.01
N ALA A 54 -9.51 -5.34 -0.18
CA ALA A 54 -10.18 -6.00 0.93
C ALA A 54 -11.16 -7.08 0.43
N ASN A 55 -11.31 -8.15 1.22
CA ASN A 55 -12.21 -9.27 0.92
C ASN A 55 -11.95 -9.94 -0.45
N SER A 56 -10.71 -9.89 -0.93
CA SER A 56 -10.26 -10.46 -2.21
C SER A 56 -10.64 -11.95 -2.42
N LEU A 57 -10.71 -12.72 -1.34
CA LEU A 57 -11.11 -14.13 -1.35
C LEU A 57 -12.61 -14.34 -1.58
N SER A 58 -13.44 -13.40 -1.11
CA SER A 58 -14.91 -13.42 -1.24
C SER A 58 -15.42 -12.92 -2.58
N LEU A 59 -14.57 -12.24 -3.35
CA LEU A 59 -14.90 -11.84 -4.71
C LEU A 59 -15.00 -13.11 -5.59
N TYR A 60 -15.99 -13.14 -6.48
CA TYR A 60 -16.24 -14.24 -7.41
C TYR A 60 -14.95 -14.71 -8.10
N GLN A 61 -14.80 -16.02 -8.30
CA GLN A 61 -13.69 -16.58 -9.09
C GLN A 61 -13.59 -15.85 -10.44
N GLY A 62 -12.38 -15.43 -10.82
CA GLY A 62 -12.13 -14.71 -12.07
C GLY A 62 -12.15 -13.18 -12.00
N TRP A 63 -12.32 -12.57 -10.82
CA TRP A 63 -12.22 -11.11 -10.70
C TRP A 63 -10.79 -10.61 -10.93
N TRP A 64 -10.68 -9.44 -11.56
CA TRP A 64 -9.47 -8.65 -11.59
C TRP A 64 -9.79 -7.15 -11.50
N ARG A 65 -8.85 -6.37 -11.00
CA ARG A 65 -8.93 -4.90 -10.90
C ARG A 65 -7.59 -4.30 -11.27
N ARG A 66 -7.56 -3.52 -12.34
CA ARG A 66 -6.39 -2.70 -12.65
C ARG A 66 -6.47 -1.38 -11.91
N ALA A 67 -5.43 -1.02 -11.18
CA ALA A 67 -5.30 0.29 -10.56
C ALA A 67 -3.99 0.96 -10.96
N LYS A 68 -4.06 2.28 -11.20
CA LYS A 68 -2.91 3.17 -11.26
C LYS A 68 -2.90 3.96 -9.96
N PHE A 69 -1.84 3.83 -9.18
CA PHE A 69 -1.75 4.44 -7.87
C PHE A 69 -0.33 4.93 -7.59
N ARG A 70 -0.19 5.72 -6.54
CA ARG A 70 1.09 6.26 -6.11
C ARG A 70 1.20 6.17 -4.60
N PHE A 71 2.31 5.60 -4.13
CA PHE A 71 2.71 5.73 -2.74
C PHE A 71 3.44 7.05 -2.54
N VAL A 72 3.14 7.74 -1.44
CA VAL A 72 3.77 8.99 -1.05
C VAL A 72 4.20 8.87 0.40
N ILE A 73 5.50 8.97 0.64
CA ILE A 73 6.07 9.14 1.98
C ILE A 73 6.33 10.62 2.16
N VAL A 74 5.52 11.24 3.01
CA VAL A 74 5.64 12.66 3.31
C VAL A 74 6.82 12.87 4.26
N ASN A 75 7.79 13.66 3.84
CA ASN A 75 8.78 14.18 4.75
C ASN A 75 8.15 15.36 5.49
N GLN A 76 7.87 15.19 6.79
CA GLN A 76 7.16 16.20 7.57
C GLN A 76 7.98 17.49 7.76
N SER A 77 9.32 17.41 7.83
CA SER A 77 10.19 18.57 7.97
C SER A 77 10.36 19.35 6.67
N ASN A 78 10.21 18.69 5.52
CA ASN A 78 10.30 19.34 4.21
C ASN A 78 9.47 18.57 3.16
N VAL A 79 8.26 19.06 2.89
CA VAL A 79 7.32 18.43 1.96
C VAL A 79 7.90 18.28 0.55
N ALA A 80 8.79 19.19 0.11
CA ALA A 80 9.42 19.10 -1.20
C ALA A 80 10.39 17.90 -1.32
N ARG A 81 10.89 17.38 -0.20
CA ARG A 81 11.75 16.18 -0.13
C ARG A 81 10.97 14.87 0.05
N SER A 82 9.65 14.91 -0.04
CA SER A 82 8.80 13.71 0.04
C SER A 82 9.10 12.72 -1.09
N LYS A 83 9.13 11.43 -0.78
CA LYS A 83 9.33 10.37 -1.78
C LYS A 83 8.00 9.95 -2.38
N ARG A 84 7.98 9.73 -3.69
CA ARG A 84 6.79 9.37 -4.45
C ARG A 84 7.12 8.25 -5.41
N LEU A 85 6.27 7.24 -5.46
CA LEU A 85 6.43 6.14 -6.40
C LEU A 85 5.09 5.80 -7.03
N ALA A 86 4.99 6.00 -8.34
CA ALA A 86 3.80 5.70 -9.12
C ALA A 86 3.94 4.32 -9.76
N THR A 87 2.87 3.54 -9.76
CA THR A 87 2.83 2.22 -10.36
C THR A 87 1.44 1.91 -10.93
N SER A 88 1.36 0.88 -11.77
CA SER A 88 0.12 0.29 -12.23
C SER A 88 0.16 -1.20 -11.96
N TYR A 89 -0.92 -1.75 -11.42
CA TYR A 89 -0.99 -3.18 -11.15
C TYR A 89 -2.40 -3.73 -11.40
N THR A 90 -2.48 -5.01 -11.78
CA THR A 90 -3.73 -5.76 -11.94
C THR A 90 -3.89 -6.74 -10.78
N PHE A 91 -4.72 -6.35 -9.80
CA PHE A 91 -5.10 -7.18 -8.66
C PHE A 91 -6.05 -8.29 -9.10
N ASN A 92 -5.89 -9.50 -8.58
CA ASN A 92 -6.77 -10.64 -8.86
C ASN A 92 -6.74 -11.64 -7.69
N LYS A 93 -7.49 -12.75 -7.78
CA LYS A 93 -7.52 -13.82 -6.78
C LYS A 93 -6.28 -14.73 -6.88
N THR A 94 -5.13 -14.28 -6.41
CA THR A 94 -3.98 -15.14 -6.11
C THR A 94 -3.58 -14.99 -4.63
N TRP A 95 -3.19 -16.11 -4.02
CA TRP A 95 -2.57 -16.22 -2.68
C TRP A 95 -1.60 -15.08 -2.40
N PRO A 96 -1.48 -14.61 -1.12
CA PRO A 96 -1.38 -13.20 -0.78
C PRO A 96 -0.49 -12.46 -1.78
N ASN A 97 -1.18 -11.67 -2.58
CA ASN A 97 -0.63 -10.72 -3.51
C ASN A 97 0.40 -9.83 -2.78
N LEU A 98 1.67 -10.26 -2.74
CA LEU A 98 2.81 -9.42 -2.40
C LEU A 98 3.03 -8.43 -3.54
N VAL A 99 2.04 -7.56 -3.73
CA VAL A 99 1.83 -6.85 -4.96
C VAL A 99 2.40 -5.45 -4.82
N SER A 100 3.45 -5.25 -5.62
CA SER A 100 4.37 -4.13 -5.62
C SER A 100 5.29 -4.10 -4.38
N LYS A 101 6.40 -4.85 -4.45
CA LYS A 101 7.54 -4.63 -3.55
C LYS A 101 8.22 -3.34 -3.96
N HIS A 102 8.10 -2.32 -3.15
CA HIS A 102 8.79 -1.07 -3.37
C HIS A 102 9.58 -0.71 -2.14
N TYR A 103 10.90 -0.71 -2.32
CA TYR A 103 11.88 -0.40 -1.29
C TYR A 103 12.02 1.12 -1.22
N PHE A 104 11.89 1.65 -0.01
CA PHE A 104 12.15 3.05 0.32
C PHE A 104 13.26 3.15 1.36
#